data_AF-A0A2E6GB31-F1
#
_entry.id   AF-A0A2E6GB31-F1
#
_cell.length_a   1.000
_cell.length_b   1.000
_cell.length_c   1.000
_cell.angle_alpha   90.00
_cell.angle_beta   90.00
_cell.angle_gamma   90.00
#
_symmetry.space_group_name_H-M   'P 1'
#
loop_
_entity.id
_entity.type
_entity.pdbx_description
1 polymer ?
#
loop_
_entity_poly.entity_id
_entity_poly.type
_entity_poly.pdbx_seq_one_letter_code
_entity_poly.pdbx_strand_id
1 'polypeptide(L)'
;MSLNYVGEKKFYCRGLSLSAKEWGIDGSMPVIALHGWLDNAATFDRIMPHIKDMHILAVDSAGHGLSDFRSPDANYDLFQEIHDVISIAKQMHWDHFSLIGHSRGALIAALVAGAFPRLIRRLLMIDGHISIAGKKHNASRHFVKSVRDEKLFTSSNPTFFTTFEDAVTARANGFLPLEMGAAEVLAKRGVRKCDRGYYWNNDQRLKCSSALRLTGKQIKDFFESIAAPTKMIAASKGVFADTKNNDQQTKKYINPGKYIKNFVEEKIHGGHHLHLESGAKNVASAISQHLGKII
;
A
#
# COMPACT_ATOMS: atom_id res chain seq x y z
N MET A 1 15.64 -14.64 14.42
CA MET A 1 16.59 -13.48 14.49
C MET A 1 15.88 -12.23 13.94
N SER A 2 16.31 -10.99 14.25
CA SER A 2 15.74 -9.78 13.60
C SER A 2 15.91 -9.85 12.08
N LEU A 3 14.96 -9.32 11.31
CA LEU A 3 15.12 -9.25 9.86
C LEU A 3 16.29 -8.34 9.52
N ASN A 4 17.27 -8.90 8.82
CA ASN A 4 18.35 -8.14 8.22
C ASN A 4 17.93 -7.69 6.82
N TYR A 5 18.40 -6.52 6.41
CA TYR A 5 18.28 -6.08 5.02
C TYR A 5 19.20 -6.94 4.16
N VAL A 6 18.65 -7.55 3.11
CA VAL A 6 19.40 -8.40 2.17
C VAL A 6 19.90 -7.57 1.00
N GLY A 7 19.00 -6.82 0.36
CA GLY A 7 19.34 -6.00 -0.80
C GLY A 7 18.13 -5.55 -1.62
N GLU A 8 18.41 -4.93 -2.76
CA GLU A 8 17.40 -4.62 -3.78
C GLU A 8 17.20 -5.82 -4.70
N LYS A 9 15.95 -6.13 -5.01
CA LYS A 9 15.56 -7.19 -5.94
C LYS A 9 14.66 -6.61 -7.01
N LYS A 10 14.80 -7.13 -8.24
CA LYS A 10 13.98 -6.72 -9.38
C LYS A 10 13.13 -7.89 -9.86
N PHE A 11 11.90 -7.58 -10.27
CA PHE A 11 10.92 -8.51 -10.81
C PHE A 11 10.44 -8.00 -12.16
N TYR A 12 10.35 -8.88 -13.15
CA TYR A 12 9.84 -8.52 -14.46
C TYR A 12 8.37 -8.89 -14.59
N CYS A 13 7.51 -7.88 -14.61
CA CYS A 13 6.05 -8.03 -14.59
C CYS A 13 5.45 -7.38 -15.84
N ARG A 14 5.07 -8.18 -16.84
CA ARG A 14 4.37 -7.72 -18.06
C ARG A 14 5.06 -6.53 -18.76
N GLY A 15 6.37 -6.61 -18.96
CA GLY A 15 7.12 -5.53 -19.59
C GLY A 15 7.73 -4.50 -18.63
N LEU A 16 7.42 -4.57 -17.34
CA LEU A 16 7.87 -3.61 -16.32
C LEU A 16 8.88 -4.25 -15.37
N SER A 17 9.96 -3.53 -15.06
CA SER A 17 10.81 -3.85 -13.92
C SER A 17 10.24 -3.24 -12.64
N LEU A 18 9.78 -4.09 -11.73
CA LEU A 18 9.38 -3.70 -10.38
C LEU A 18 10.51 -3.96 -9.40
N SER A 19 10.83 -2.96 -8.58
CA SER A 19 11.86 -3.06 -7.55
C SER A 19 11.26 -3.40 -6.19
N ALA A 20 11.99 -4.14 -5.37
CA ALA A 20 11.63 -4.45 -4.00
C ALA A 20 12.85 -4.45 -3.09
N LYS A 21 12.64 -4.04 -1.84
CA LYS A 21 13.60 -4.25 -0.76
C LYS A 21 13.38 -5.64 -0.17
N GLU A 22 14.41 -6.47 -0.20
CA GLU A 22 14.39 -7.82 0.37
C GLU A 22 14.93 -7.82 1.80
N TRP A 23 14.19 -8.47 2.70
CA TRP A 23 14.51 -8.56 4.11
C TRP A 23 14.35 -9.99 4.61
N GLY A 24 15.20 -10.40 5.55
CA GLY A 24 15.13 -11.71 6.18
C GLY A 24 15.98 -12.77 5.49
N ILE A 25 15.60 -14.04 5.67
CA ILE A 25 16.38 -15.20 5.23
C ILE A 25 15.48 -16.07 4.35
N ASP A 26 16.03 -16.54 3.24
CA ASP A 26 15.36 -17.46 2.34
C ASP A 26 14.88 -18.74 3.08
N GLY A 27 13.74 -19.28 2.66
CA GLY A 27 13.07 -20.40 3.33
C GLY A 27 12.27 -20.05 4.60
N SER A 28 12.33 -18.80 5.07
CA SER A 28 11.42 -18.31 6.13
C SER A 28 10.02 -18.01 5.57
N MET A 29 9.06 -17.65 6.42
CA MET A 29 7.69 -17.33 6.00
C MET A 29 7.67 -16.27 4.89
N PRO A 30 7.18 -16.58 3.67
CA PRO A 30 7.17 -15.63 2.56
C PRO A 30 6.11 -14.55 2.76
N VAL A 31 6.50 -13.30 2.63
CA VAL A 31 5.63 -12.13 2.79
C VAL A 31 5.87 -11.11 1.71
N ILE A 32 4.80 -10.61 1.09
CA ILE A 32 4.86 -9.42 0.23
C ILE A 32 4.26 -8.24 1.00
N ALA A 33 4.99 -7.13 1.06
CA ALA A 33 4.59 -5.90 1.74
C ALA A 33 4.32 -4.76 0.74
N LEU A 34 3.13 -4.16 0.82
CA LEU A 34 2.60 -3.18 -0.15
C LEU A 34 2.35 -1.81 0.50
N HIS A 35 2.97 -0.76 -0.05
CA HIS A 35 2.92 0.59 0.50
C HIS A 35 1.62 1.37 0.16
N GLY A 36 1.44 2.52 0.81
CA GLY A 36 0.37 3.47 0.54
C GLY A 36 0.56 4.26 -0.77
N TRP A 37 -0.49 4.95 -1.21
CA TRP A 37 -0.44 5.77 -2.43
C TRP A 37 0.62 6.89 -2.32
N LEU A 38 1.45 7.04 -3.35
CA LEU A 38 2.57 8.01 -3.44
C LEU A 38 3.71 7.83 -2.42
N ASP A 39 3.69 6.76 -1.64
CA ASP A 39 4.84 6.31 -0.85
C ASP A 39 5.77 5.42 -1.70
N ASN A 40 6.57 4.56 -1.06
CA ASN A 40 7.43 3.56 -1.68
C ASN A 40 7.78 2.49 -0.62
N ALA A 41 8.57 1.47 -1.00
CA ALA A 41 8.96 0.35 -0.14
C ALA A 41 9.65 0.77 1.17
N ALA A 42 10.26 1.96 1.22
CA ALA A 42 10.91 2.46 2.44
C ALA A 42 9.91 2.77 3.57
N THR A 43 8.60 2.79 3.29
CA THR A 43 7.55 2.95 4.31
C THR A 43 7.63 1.88 5.42
N PHE A 44 8.28 0.74 5.14
CA PHE A 44 8.43 -0.34 6.10
C PHE A 44 9.80 -0.35 6.81
N ASP A 45 10.74 0.52 6.44
CA ASP A 45 12.13 0.45 6.92
C ASP A 45 12.26 0.48 8.45
N ARG A 46 11.36 1.21 9.14
CA ARG A 46 11.39 1.30 10.60
C ARG A 46 10.78 0.10 11.33
N ILE A 47 9.92 -0.68 10.67
CA ILE A 47 9.37 -1.90 11.28
C ILE A 47 10.23 -3.14 11.03
N MET A 48 10.94 -3.21 9.89
CA MET A 48 11.63 -4.44 9.49
C MET A 48 12.63 -4.95 10.54
N PRO A 49 13.50 -4.11 11.15
CA PRO A 49 14.45 -4.59 12.18
C PRO A 49 13.79 -5.15 13.44
N HIS A 50 12.50 -4.90 13.64
CA HIS A 50 11.73 -5.35 14.80
C HIS A 50 10.88 -6.60 14.52
N ILE A 51 10.85 -7.07 13.27
CA ILE A 51 10.19 -8.32 12.87
C ILE A 51 11.23 -9.46 12.87
N LYS A 52 10.79 -10.70 13.05
CA LYS A 52 11.65 -11.89 13.06
C LYS A 52 11.05 -13.01 12.20
N ASP A 53 11.93 -13.88 11.71
CA ASP A 53 11.59 -15.20 11.16
C ASP A 53 10.62 -15.16 9.96
N MET A 54 10.86 -14.20 9.06
CA MET A 54 10.11 -14.01 7.80
C MET A 54 11.06 -13.72 6.64
N HIS A 55 10.59 -13.91 5.42
CA HIS A 55 11.24 -13.48 4.19
C HIS A 55 10.32 -12.46 3.51
N ILE A 56 10.66 -11.17 3.62
CA ILE A 56 9.78 -10.07 3.23
C ILE A 56 10.31 -9.36 1.99
N LEU A 57 9.45 -9.23 0.98
CA LEU A 57 9.64 -8.34 -0.15
C LEU A 57 8.76 -7.10 0.03
N ALA A 58 9.37 -5.98 0.38
CA ALA A 58 8.71 -4.67 0.36
C ALA A 58 8.79 -4.09 -1.04
N VAL A 59 7.66 -4.08 -1.75
CA VAL A 59 7.61 -3.82 -3.19
C VAL A 59 7.34 -2.35 -3.45
N ASP A 60 8.12 -1.72 -4.34
CA ASP A 60 7.72 -0.48 -4.99
C ASP A 60 6.68 -0.81 -6.06
N SER A 61 5.47 -0.29 -5.90
CA SER A 61 4.42 -0.43 -6.94
C SER A 61 4.85 0.29 -8.21
N ALA A 62 4.35 -0.12 -9.38
CA ALA A 62 4.62 0.58 -10.63
C ALA A 62 4.39 2.10 -10.47
N GLY A 63 5.23 2.92 -11.10
CA GLY A 63 5.14 4.38 -10.98
C GLY A 63 5.67 4.97 -9.67
N HIS A 64 6.20 4.16 -8.75
CA HIS A 64 6.71 4.63 -7.45
C HIS A 64 8.15 4.17 -7.22
N GLY A 65 8.87 4.90 -6.36
CA GLY A 65 10.17 4.47 -5.83
C GLY A 65 11.19 4.20 -6.93
N LEU A 66 11.68 2.95 -6.99
CA LEU A 66 12.63 2.46 -7.99
C LEU A 66 11.98 1.57 -9.07
N SER A 67 10.64 1.49 -9.11
CA SER A 67 9.92 0.70 -10.12
C SER A 67 9.65 1.52 -11.37
N ASP A 68 9.58 0.83 -12.51
CA ASP A 68 9.26 1.43 -13.79
C ASP A 68 7.89 2.10 -13.78
N PHE A 69 7.75 3.10 -14.64
CA PHE A 69 6.48 3.70 -14.94
C PHE A 69 5.75 2.82 -15.95
N ARG A 70 4.42 2.77 -15.88
CA ARG A 70 3.64 1.97 -16.82
C ARG A 70 3.79 2.54 -18.24
N SER A 71 3.53 1.73 -19.26
CA SER A 71 3.51 2.21 -20.65
C SER A 71 2.54 3.39 -20.83
N PRO A 72 2.73 4.26 -21.85
CA PRO A 72 1.87 5.43 -22.06
C PRO A 72 0.38 5.12 -22.20
N ASP A 73 0.02 3.94 -22.71
CA ASP A 73 -1.35 3.46 -22.92
C ASP A 73 -1.95 2.73 -21.70
N ALA A 74 -1.18 2.57 -20.63
CA ALA A 74 -1.61 1.89 -19.41
C ALA A 74 -1.97 2.88 -18.29
N ASN A 75 -2.91 2.47 -17.44
CA ASN A 75 -3.35 3.21 -16.27
C ASN A 75 -2.88 2.57 -14.96
N TYR A 76 -3.09 3.28 -13.84
CA TYR A 76 -2.73 2.85 -12.49
C TYR A 76 -3.92 2.28 -11.69
N ASP A 77 -4.78 1.51 -12.36
CA ASP A 77 -5.93 0.87 -11.72
C ASP A 77 -5.49 -0.24 -10.73
N LEU A 78 -6.27 -0.39 -9.66
CA LEU A 78 -5.99 -1.36 -8.57
C LEU A 78 -5.80 -2.80 -9.08
N PHE A 79 -6.55 -3.20 -10.11
CA PHE A 79 -6.48 -4.55 -10.66
C PHE A 79 -5.15 -4.84 -11.34
N GLN A 80 -4.50 -3.82 -11.89
CA GLN A 80 -3.17 -4.01 -12.48
C GLN A 80 -2.15 -4.39 -11.42
N GLU A 81 -2.27 -3.86 -10.20
CA GLU A 81 -1.37 -4.19 -9.10
C GLU A 81 -1.62 -5.58 -8.51
N ILE A 82 -2.85 -6.11 -8.60
CA ILE A 82 -3.13 -7.52 -8.26
C ILE A 82 -2.28 -8.44 -9.15
N HIS A 83 -2.25 -8.19 -10.45
CA HIS A 83 -1.44 -8.98 -11.39
C HIS A 83 0.06 -8.89 -11.07
N ASP A 84 0.54 -7.70 -10.70
CA ASP A 84 1.94 -7.47 -10.35
C ASP A 84 2.33 -8.26 -9.09
N VAL A 85 1.49 -8.27 -8.05
CA VAL A 85 1.71 -9.06 -6.82
C VAL A 85 1.79 -10.56 -7.13
N ILE A 86 0.87 -11.09 -7.93
CA ILE A 86 0.88 -12.51 -8.32
C ILE A 86 2.11 -12.84 -9.18
N SER A 87 2.53 -11.93 -10.06
CA SER A 87 3.73 -12.12 -10.88
C SER A 87 5.02 -12.15 -10.06
N ILE A 88 5.11 -11.32 -9.02
CA ILE A 88 6.23 -11.33 -8.05
C ILE A 88 6.25 -12.66 -7.30
N ALA A 89 5.12 -13.07 -6.73
CA ALA A 89 5.02 -14.34 -5.99
C ALA A 89 5.42 -15.54 -6.86
N LYS A 90 4.99 -15.58 -8.13
CA LYS A 90 5.36 -16.62 -9.09
C LYS A 90 6.86 -16.67 -9.36
N GLN A 91 7.51 -15.51 -9.51
CA GLN A 91 8.97 -15.42 -9.74
C GLN A 91 9.77 -15.88 -8.51
N MET A 92 9.19 -15.77 -7.32
CA MET A 92 9.76 -16.29 -6.08
C MET A 92 9.43 -17.76 -5.81
N HIS A 93 8.63 -18.40 -6.67
CA HIS A 93 8.07 -19.74 -6.43
C HIS A 93 7.28 -19.81 -5.11
N TRP A 94 6.57 -18.74 -4.77
CA TRP A 94 5.74 -18.65 -3.57
C TRP A 94 4.28 -19.01 -3.89
N ASP A 95 3.98 -20.31 -3.82
CA ASP A 95 2.62 -20.82 -4.05
C ASP A 95 1.68 -20.56 -2.86
N HIS A 96 2.22 -20.23 -1.68
CA HIS A 96 1.46 -19.87 -0.50
C HIS A 96 2.23 -18.86 0.35
N PHE A 97 1.72 -17.64 0.49
CA PHE A 97 2.43 -16.51 1.12
C PHE A 97 1.51 -15.58 1.91
N SER A 98 2.09 -14.73 2.75
CA SER A 98 1.33 -13.72 3.51
C SER A 98 1.44 -12.34 2.89
N LEU A 99 0.48 -11.47 3.22
CA LEU A 99 0.46 -10.10 2.75
C LEU A 99 0.47 -9.13 3.92
N ILE A 100 1.29 -8.09 3.81
CA ILE A 100 1.22 -6.87 4.61
C ILE A 100 0.85 -5.73 3.67
N GLY A 101 -0.13 -4.92 4.03
CA GLY A 101 -0.46 -3.72 3.26
C GLY A 101 -0.71 -2.52 4.15
N HIS A 102 -0.21 -1.36 3.76
CA HIS A 102 -0.53 -0.08 4.37
C HIS A 102 -1.46 0.72 3.48
N SER A 103 -2.54 1.30 4.04
CA SER A 103 -3.43 2.22 3.31
C SER A 103 -3.94 1.62 1.98
N ARG A 104 -3.59 2.21 0.83
CA ARG A 104 -3.90 1.66 -0.50
C ARG A 104 -3.32 0.24 -0.70
N GLY A 105 -2.12 -0.04 -0.22
CA GLY A 105 -1.53 -1.37 -0.23
C GLY A 105 -2.32 -2.39 0.58
N ALA A 106 -3.00 -1.97 1.66
CA ALA A 106 -3.90 -2.84 2.43
C ALA A 106 -5.16 -3.20 1.62
N LEU A 107 -5.71 -2.24 0.88
CA LEU A 107 -6.81 -2.47 -0.05
C LEU A 107 -6.41 -3.48 -1.13
N ILE A 108 -5.25 -3.30 -1.76
CA ILE A 108 -4.75 -4.24 -2.78
C ILE A 108 -4.55 -5.62 -2.19
N ALA A 109 -3.89 -5.70 -1.03
CA ALA A 109 -3.67 -6.96 -0.34
C ALA A 109 -4.98 -7.71 -0.04
N ALA A 110 -6.03 -6.99 0.40
CA ALA A 110 -7.34 -7.57 0.62
C ALA A 110 -8.02 -8.03 -0.67
N LEU A 111 -7.88 -7.29 -1.77
CA LEU A 111 -8.38 -7.72 -3.09
C LEU A 111 -7.65 -8.96 -3.60
N VAL A 112 -6.33 -9.05 -3.43
CA VAL A 112 -5.56 -10.27 -3.76
C VAL A 112 -6.05 -11.44 -2.91
N ALA A 113 -6.22 -11.26 -1.60
CA ALA A 113 -6.69 -12.31 -0.70
C ALA A 113 -8.12 -12.78 -1.00
N GLY A 114 -9.00 -11.88 -1.44
CA GLY A 114 -10.35 -12.23 -1.88
C GLY A 114 -10.38 -12.93 -3.24
N ALA A 115 -9.54 -12.50 -4.18
CA ALA A 115 -9.44 -13.09 -5.52
C ALA A 115 -8.76 -14.46 -5.53
N PHE A 116 -7.74 -14.64 -4.70
CA PHE A 116 -6.89 -15.83 -4.65
C PHE A 116 -6.77 -16.39 -3.23
N PRO A 117 -7.89 -16.80 -2.59
CA PRO A 117 -7.92 -17.14 -1.17
C PRO A 117 -7.04 -18.34 -0.80
N ARG A 118 -6.69 -19.21 -1.76
CA ARG A 118 -5.80 -20.35 -1.56
C ARG A 118 -4.32 -19.99 -1.52
N LEU A 119 -3.94 -18.86 -2.13
CA LEU A 119 -2.54 -18.40 -2.15
C LEU A 119 -2.16 -17.69 -0.85
N ILE A 120 -3.14 -17.10 -0.15
CA ILE A 120 -2.86 -16.24 0.99
C ILE A 120 -2.93 -17.01 2.31
N ARG A 121 -1.80 -17.09 3.01
CA ARG A 121 -1.71 -17.73 4.33
C ARG A 121 -2.33 -16.85 5.41
N ARG A 122 -1.93 -15.58 5.45
CA ARG A 122 -2.41 -14.57 6.41
C ARG A 122 -2.37 -13.18 5.78
N LEU A 123 -3.32 -12.34 6.17
CA LEU A 123 -3.41 -10.95 5.71
C LEU A 123 -3.25 -10.00 6.91
N LEU A 124 -2.37 -9.00 6.77
CA LEU A 124 -2.22 -7.92 7.73
C LEU A 124 -2.41 -6.56 7.04
N MET A 125 -3.30 -5.75 7.60
CA MET A 125 -3.67 -4.45 7.08
C MET A 125 -3.27 -3.37 8.09
N ILE A 126 -2.58 -2.33 7.65
CA ILE A 126 -2.18 -1.16 8.46
C ILE A 126 -2.98 0.04 7.99
N ASP A 127 -3.89 0.50 8.83
CA ASP A 127 -4.79 1.65 8.61
C ASP A 127 -5.44 1.65 7.21
N GLY A 128 -5.95 0.49 6.81
CA GLY A 128 -6.36 0.17 5.45
C GLY A 128 -7.87 0.08 5.25
N HIS A 129 -8.59 1.19 5.31
CA HIS A 129 -10.04 1.16 5.07
C HIS A 129 -10.37 1.44 3.59
N ILE A 130 -11.38 0.75 3.06
CA ILE A 130 -11.80 0.92 1.66
C ILE A 130 -12.90 1.97 1.57
N SER A 131 -12.64 3.06 0.85
CA SER A 131 -13.65 4.08 0.57
C SER A 131 -14.65 3.61 -0.47
N ILE A 132 -15.95 3.72 -0.14
CA ILE A 132 -17.03 3.64 -1.13
C ILE A 132 -17.17 5.03 -1.75
N ALA A 133 -16.17 5.48 -2.50
CA ALA A 133 -16.27 6.72 -3.24
C ALA A 133 -17.08 6.50 -4.54
N GLY A 134 -18.31 6.00 -4.40
CA GLY A 134 -19.26 5.80 -5.47
C GLY A 134 -20.65 6.06 -4.95
N LYS A 135 -21.10 7.33 -4.97
CA LYS A 135 -22.55 7.59 -4.98
C LYS A 135 -23.12 6.75 -6.14
N LYS A 136 -24.20 5.99 -5.88
CA LYS A 136 -24.73 4.91 -6.75
C LYS A 136 -25.02 5.29 -8.22
N HIS A 137 -24.89 6.57 -8.61
CA HIS A 137 -25.27 7.06 -9.94
C HIS A 137 -24.31 8.14 -10.50
N ASN A 138 -23.00 7.88 -10.55
CA ASN A 138 -22.04 8.81 -11.20
C ASN A 138 -20.92 8.10 -11.99
N ALA A 139 -21.04 6.81 -12.33
CA ALA A 139 -19.97 6.07 -13.01
C ALA A 139 -19.54 6.75 -14.32
N SER A 140 -20.50 7.16 -15.16
CA SER A 140 -20.22 7.91 -16.40
C SER A 140 -19.46 9.21 -16.16
N ARG A 141 -19.84 9.99 -15.13
CA ARG A 141 -19.13 11.23 -14.76
C ARG A 141 -17.72 10.97 -14.25
N HIS A 142 -17.52 9.90 -13.48
CA HIS A 142 -16.17 9.51 -13.01
C HIS A 142 -15.29 9.06 -14.16
N PHE A 143 -15.85 8.31 -15.11
CA PHE A 143 -15.14 7.91 -16.33
C PHE A 143 -14.75 9.12 -17.19
N VAL A 144 -15.67 10.07 -17.41
CA VAL A 144 -15.33 11.32 -18.10
C VAL A 144 -14.22 12.08 -17.36
N LYS A 145 -14.25 12.09 -16.02
CA LYS A 145 -13.18 12.70 -15.23
C LYS A 145 -11.86 11.96 -15.40
N SER A 146 -11.83 10.62 -15.38
CA SER A 146 -10.59 9.86 -15.53
C SER A 146 -9.92 10.13 -16.88
N VAL A 147 -10.70 10.20 -17.97
CA VAL A 147 -10.17 10.53 -19.31
C VAL A 147 -9.58 11.95 -19.35
N ARG A 148 -10.21 12.91 -18.68
CA ARG A 148 -9.69 14.28 -18.59
C ARG A 148 -8.43 14.36 -17.73
N ASP A 149 -8.42 13.66 -16.60
CA ASP A 149 -7.27 13.58 -15.70
C ASP A 149 -6.08 12.93 -16.41
N GLU A 150 -6.30 11.85 -17.16
CA GLU A 150 -5.24 11.15 -17.90
C GLU A 150 -4.54 12.09 -18.89
N LYS A 151 -5.30 12.87 -19.67
CA LYS A 151 -4.74 13.88 -20.56
C LYS A 151 -3.95 14.93 -19.80
N LEU A 152 -4.48 15.43 -18.68
CA LEU A 152 -3.83 16.45 -17.85
C LEU A 152 -2.50 15.92 -17.27
N PHE A 153 -2.53 14.79 -16.60
CA PHE A 153 -1.39 14.27 -15.85
C PHE A 153 -0.32 13.64 -16.72
N THR A 154 -0.66 13.09 -17.90
CA THR A 154 0.34 12.63 -18.88
C THR A 154 1.22 13.78 -19.36
N SER A 155 0.66 14.98 -19.47
CA SER A 155 1.39 16.19 -19.87
C SER A 155 1.98 16.99 -18.69
N SER A 156 1.75 16.54 -17.46
CA SER A 156 2.16 17.28 -16.25
C SER A 156 3.59 16.96 -15.85
N ASN A 157 4.31 18.00 -15.40
CA ASN A 157 5.59 17.84 -14.73
C ASN A 157 5.39 17.61 -13.22
N PRO A 158 6.32 16.92 -12.53
CA PRO A 158 6.36 16.93 -11.08
C PRO A 158 6.65 18.35 -10.55
N THR A 159 6.34 18.57 -9.27
CA THR A 159 6.82 19.75 -8.55
C THR A 159 8.33 19.64 -8.34
N PHE A 160 9.05 20.71 -8.68
CA PHE A 160 10.48 20.83 -8.42
C PHE A 160 10.73 21.68 -7.18
N PHE A 161 11.73 21.26 -6.41
CA PHE A 161 12.15 21.85 -5.15
C PHE A 161 13.61 22.26 -5.24
N THR A 162 13.99 23.35 -4.57
CA THR A 162 15.37 23.83 -4.58
C THR A 162 16.32 22.86 -3.88
N THR A 163 15.88 22.32 -2.74
CA THR A 163 16.65 21.39 -1.92
C THR A 163 15.93 20.05 -1.71
N PHE A 164 16.66 19.04 -1.22
CA PHE A 164 16.07 17.75 -0.84
C PHE A 164 15.15 17.95 0.39
N GLU A 165 15.57 18.80 1.31
CA GLU A 165 14.88 19.16 2.55
C GLU A 165 13.53 19.84 2.27
N ASP A 166 13.44 20.67 1.23
CA ASP A 166 12.18 21.26 0.77
C ASP A 166 11.21 20.16 0.30
N ALA A 167 11.70 19.16 -0.43
CA ALA A 167 10.89 18.03 -0.89
C ALA A 167 10.40 17.15 0.27
N VAL A 168 11.25 16.97 1.30
CA VAL A 168 10.88 16.30 2.56
C VAL A 168 9.80 17.09 3.30
N THR A 169 10.00 18.39 3.47
CA THR A 169 9.07 19.29 4.17
C THR A 169 7.70 19.32 3.47
N ALA A 170 7.70 19.36 2.13
CA ALA A 170 6.47 19.28 1.35
C ALA A 170 5.72 17.96 1.55
N ARG A 171 6.43 16.83 1.70
CA ARG A 171 5.81 15.53 1.98
C ARG A 171 5.28 15.43 3.40
N ALA A 172 6.02 15.95 4.38
CA ALA A 172 5.62 15.98 5.79
C ALA A 172 4.32 16.78 6.00
N ASN A 173 4.17 17.89 5.27
CA ASN A 173 3.00 18.78 5.31
C ASN A 173 1.96 18.49 4.21
N GLY A 174 2.08 17.34 3.53
CA GLY A 174 1.21 16.97 2.41
C GLY A 174 -0.22 16.61 2.82
N PHE A 175 -1.00 16.08 1.88
CA PHE A 175 -2.41 15.70 2.09
C PHE A 175 -2.63 14.77 3.30
N LEU A 176 -1.69 13.85 3.53
CA LEU A 176 -1.62 13.01 4.73
C LEU A 176 -0.32 13.36 5.47
N PRO A 177 -0.38 14.26 6.47
CA PRO A 177 0.78 14.66 7.23
C PRO A 177 1.41 13.49 8.00
N LEU A 178 2.72 13.56 8.19
CA LEU A 178 3.53 12.60 8.94
C LEU A 178 4.76 13.30 9.53
N GLU A 179 5.38 12.66 10.51
CA GLU A 179 6.62 13.12 11.13
C GLU A 179 7.73 13.39 10.09
N MET A 180 8.51 14.45 10.29
CA MET A 180 9.61 14.83 9.37
C MET A 180 10.58 13.67 9.08
N GLY A 181 10.97 12.93 10.12
CA GLY A 181 11.88 11.79 9.93
C GLY A 181 11.23 10.63 9.16
N ALA A 182 9.90 10.50 9.16
CA ALA A 182 9.19 9.51 8.37
C ALA A 182 9.13 9.96 6.89
N ALA A 183 8.87 11.25 6.65
CA ALA A 183 8.94 11.85 5.32
C ALA A 183 10.35 11.74 4.71
N GLU A 184 11.40 11.92 5.52
CA GLU A 184 12.80 11.79 5.07
C GLU A 184 13.13 10.35 4.62
N VAL A 185 12.65 9.33 5.35
CA VAL A 185 12.81 7.92 4.96
C VAL A 185 12.18 7.66 3.59
N LEU A 186 10.96 8.15 3.35
CA LEU A 186 10.30 8.03 2.04
C LEU A 186 11.06 8.81 0.96
N ALA A 187 11.55 10.01 1.27
CA ALA A 187 12.24 10.88 0.33
C ALA A 187 13.58 10.29 -0.14
N LYS A 188 14.34 9.64 0.76
CA LYS A 188 15.60 8.97 0.42
C LYS A 188 15.45 7.95 -0.71
N ARG A 189 14.28 7.30 -0.82
CA ARG A 189 13.97 6.38 -1.93
C ARG A 189 13.22 7.05 -3.08
N GLY A 190 12.35 8.01 -2.80
CA GLY A 190 11.41 8.59 -3.77
C GLY A 190 11.88 9.86 -4.49
N VAL A 191 12.83 10.61 -3.95
CA VAL A 191 13.28 11.89 -4.52
C VAL A 191 14.48 11.69 -5.44
N ARG A 192 14.53 12.45 -6.54
CA ARG A 192 15.65 12.53 -7.49
C ARG A 192 16.07 13.98 -7.69
N LYS A 193 17.29 14.16 -8.19
CA LYS A 193 17.85 15.45 -8.57
C LYS A 193 17.95 15.53 -10.09
N CYS A 194 17.64 16.69 -10.65
CA CYS A 194 17.84 17.06 -12.05
C CYS A 194 18.28 18.53 -12.14
N ASP A 195 18.43 19.05 -13.36
CA ASP A 195 18.86 20.45 -13.61
C ASP A 195 17.85 21.48 -13.06
N ARG A 196 16.60 21.08 -12.86
CA ARG A 196 15.53 21.93 -12.29
C ARG A 196 15.41 21.84 -10.77
N GLY A 197 16.29 21.08 -10.11
CA GLY A 197 16.27 20.83 -8.67
C GLY A 197 15.85 19.41 -8.30
N TYR A 198 15.26 19.25 -7.13
CA TYR A 198 14.78 17.98 -6.58
C TYR A 198 13.31 17.75 -6.90
N TYR A 199 12.90 16.51 -7.10
CA TYR A 199 11.49 16.19 -7.33
C TYR A 199 11.16 14.77 -6.86
N TRP A 200 9.90 14.53 -6.52
CA TRP A 200 9.39 13.20 -6.23
C TRP A 200 9.21 12.42 -7.54
N ASN A 201 9.98 11.35 -7.72
CA ASN A 201 10.02 10.51 -8.91
C ASN A 201 8.86 9.50 -8.96
N ASN A 202 7.65 10.02 -8.82
CA ASN A 202 6.43 9.25 -9.02
C ASN A 202 5.81 9.64 -10.37
N ASP A 203 5.21 8.68 -11.06
CA ASP A 203 4.46 8.96 -12.28
C ASP A 203 3.28 9.90 -11.97
N GLN A 204 3.16 11.01 -12.70
CA GLN A 204 2.09 11.98 -12.44
C GLN A 204 0.69 11.39 -12.68
N ARG A 205 0.56 10.38 -13.53
CA ARG A 205 -0.70 9.67 -13.82
C ARG A 205 -1.24 8.90 -12.61
N LEU A 206 -0.44 8.68 -11.56
CA LEU A 206 -0.93 8.16 -10.28
C LEU A 206 -1.96 9.07 -9.61
N LYS A 207 -2.06 10.34 -10.02
CA LYS A 207 -3.02 11.32 -9.53
C LYS A 207 -4.35 11.29 -10.29
N CYS A 208 -4.45 10.47 -11.34
CA CYS A 208 -5.70 10.32 -12.10
C CYS A 208 -6.79 9.67 -11.25
N SER A 209 -8.03 10.09 -11.49
CA SER A 209 -9.19 9.37 -10.97
C SER A 209 -9.28 7.98 -11.63
N SER A 210 -9.57 6.95 -10.85
CA SER A 210 -9.88 5.63 -11.41
C SER A 210 -11.06 5.70 -12.38
N ALA A 211 -10.94 5.04 -13.54
CA ALA A 211 -11.98 5.02 -14.56
C ALA A 211 -13.26 4.34 -14.06
N LEU A 212 -13.09 3.24 -13.34
CA LEU A 212 -14.15 2.54 -12.63
C LEU A 212 -13.75 2.35 -11.17
N ARG A 213 -14.74 2.47 -10.28
CA ARG A 213 -14.59 2.18 -8.86
C ARG A 213 -15.44 0.97 -8.51
N LEU A 214 -14.92 0.11 -7.66
CA LEU A 214 -15.70 -1.00 -7.12
C LEU A 214 -16.91 -0.47 -6.35
N THR A 215 -18.07 -1.04 -6.64
CA THR A 215 -19.27 -0.81 -5.85
C THR A 215 -19.12 -1.44 -4.47
N GLY A 216 -19.91 -0.98 -3.50
CA GLY A 216 -19.89 -1.59 -2.18
C GLY A 216 -20.29 -3.07 -2.16
N LYS A 217 -21.11 -3.52 -3.12
CA LYS A 217 -21.45 -4.95 -3.29
C LYS A 217 -20.24 -5.75 -3.78
N GLN A 218 -19.47 -5.24 -4.73
CA GLN A 218 -18.27 -5.91 -5.21
C GLN A 218 -17.18 -5.95 -4.12
N ILE A 219 -16.97 -4.87 -3.38
CA ILE A 219 -16.01 -4.87 -2.26
C ILE A 219 -16.42 -5.90 -1.20
N LYS A 220 -17.71 -5.97 -0.87
CA LYS A 220 -18.26 -7.00 0.03
C LYS A 220 -17.96 -8.42 -0.47
N ASP A 221 -18.16 -8.68 -1.75
CA ASP A 221 -17.90 -9.99 -2.38
C ASP A 221 -16.43 -10.41 -2.25
N PHE A 222 -15.49 -9.49 -2.52
CA PHE A 222 -14.07 -9.73 -2.28
C PHE A 222 -13.79 -10.05 -0.80
N PHE A 223 -14.37 -9.30 0.13
CA PHE A 223 -14.15 -9.52 1.57
C PHE A 223 -14.73 -10.84 2.08
N GLU A 224 -15.93 -11.22 1.66
CA GLU A 224 -16.56 -12.50 2.03
C GLU A 224 -15.78 -13.71 1.48
N SER A 225 -15.03 -13.50 0.40
CA SER A 225 -14.18 -14.52 -0.22
C SER A 225 -12.82 -14.71 0.48
N ILE A 226 -12.41 -13.79 1.36
CA ILE A 226 -11.14 -13.92 2.10
C ILE A 226 -11.24 -15.08 3.10
N ALA A 227 -10.47 -16.14 2.84
CA ALA A 227 -10.36 -17.31 3.73
C ALA A 227 -9.27 -17.14 4.81
N ALA A 228 -8.23 -16.35 4.51
CA ALA A 228 -7.06 -16.19 5.35
C ALA A 228 -7.40 -15.49 6.69
N PRO A 229 -6.79 -15.90 7.81
CA PRO A 229 -6.79 -15.10 9.04
C PRO A 229 -6.28 -13.69 8.77
N THR A 230 -7.10 -12.70 9.12
CA THR A 230 -6.87 -11.29 8.80
C THR A 230 -6.77 -10.47 10.07
N LYS A 231 -5.73 -9.65 10.18
CA LYS A 231 -5.60 -8.63 11.22
C LYS A 231 -5.58 -7.24 10.58
N MET A 232 -6.31 -6.31 11.15
CA MET A 232 -6.21 -4.88 10.83
C MET A 232 -5.69 -4.11 12.04
N ILE A 233 -4.61 -3.36 11.84
CA ILE A 233 -4.12 -2.37 12.78
C ILE A 233 -4.80 -1.04 12.43
N ALA A 234 -5.65 -0.53 13.32
CA ALA A 234 -6.33 0.75 13.15
C ALA A 234 -5.59 1.84 13.92
N ALA A 235 -5.22 2.94 13.25
CA ALA A 235 -4.52 4.03 13.91
C ALA A 235 -5.48 4.87 14.76
N SER A 236 -5.09 5.22 15.98
CA SER A 236 -5.99 5.95 16.89
C SER A 236 -6.35 7.36 16.42
N LYS A 237 -5.48 7.98 15.63
CA LYS A 237 -5.65 9.29 14.99
C LYS A 237 -5.55 9.17 13.46
N GLY A 238 -5.80 7.98 12.93
CA GLY A 238 -5.78 7.72 11.50
C GLY A 238 -6.92 8.42 10.76
N VAL A 239 -6.84 8.39 9.42
CA VAL A 239 -7.84 8.97 8.51
C VAL A 239 -9.24 8.37 8.72
N PHE A 240 -9.31 7.22 9.43
CA PHE A 240 -10.51 6.42 9.65
C PHE A 240 -10.92 6.33 11.13
N ALA A 241 -10.23 7.03 12.04
CA ALA A 241 -10.47 6.93 13.49
C ALA A 241 -11.86 7.39 13.94
N ASP A 242 -12.57 8.17 13.12
CA ASP A 242 -13.82 8.86 13.48
C ASP A 242 -15.11 8.11 13.04
N THR A 243 -15.01 6.87 12.56
CA THR A 243 -16.17 6.12 12.02
C THR A 243 -17.09 5.51 13.10
N LYS A 244 -16.93 5.88 14.38
CA LYS A 244 -17.77 5.37 15.49
C LYS A 244 -19.04 6.18 15.71
N ASN A 245 -19.18 7.37 15.11
CA ASN A 245 -20.44 8.10 15.13
C ASN A 245 -21.40 7.51 14.10
N ASN A 246 -22.43 6.85 14.63
CA ASN A 246 -23.49 6.09 13.97
C ASN A 246 -24.45 6.94 13.12
N ASP A 247 -23.99 8.03 12.51
CA ASP A 247 -24.82 8.84 11.64
C ASP A 247 -25.01 8.13 10.29
N GLN A 248 -26.28 7.91 9.93
CA GLN A 248 -26.66 7.25 8.68
C GLN A 248 -26.19 7.98 7.41
N GLN A 249 -25.60 9.19 7.54
CA GLN A 249 -25.00 9.98 6.47
C GLN A 249 -23.47 9.77 6.25
N THR A 250 -22.75 9.04 7.12
CA THR A 250 -21.27 8.94 7.09
C THR A 250 -20.67 7.59 6.68
N LYS A 251 -21.43 6.66 6.04
CA LYS A 251 -20.86 5.40 5.50
C LYS A 251 -19.97 5.62 4.26
N LYS A 252 -18.87 6.37 4.40
CA LYS A 252 -17.85 6.59 3.36
C LYS A 252 -16.92 5.40 3.17
N TYR A 253 -16.95 4.41 4.07
CA TYR A 253 -16.04 3.26 4.08
C TYR A 253 -16.76 1.95 4.38
N ILE A 254 -16.23 0.84 3.85
CA ILE A 254 -16.66 -0.52 4.20
C ILE A 254 -15.76 -1.02 5.33
N ASN A 255 -16.37 -1.38 6.46
CA ASN A 255 -15.66 -2.04 7.54
C ASN A 255 -15.40 -3.51 7.14
N PRO A 256 -14.13 -3.93 6.94
CA PRO A 256 -13.79 -5.31 6.57
C PRO A 256 -14.25 -6.33 7.60
N GLY A 257 -14.24 -5.99 8.90
CA GLY A 257 -14.65 -6.87 9.99
C GLY A 257 -16.13 -7.27 9.98
N LYS A 258 -16.96 -6.64 9.13
CA LYS A 258 -18.35 -7.07 8.91
C LYS A 258 -18.49 -8.23 7.93
N TYR A 259 -17.47 -8.50 7.12
CA TYR A 259 -17.56 -9.38 5.96
C TYR A 259 -16.47 -10.46 5.94
N ILE A 260 -15.28 -10.16 6.49
CA ILE A 260 -14.20 -11.13 6.61
C ILE A 260 -14.45 -12.01 7.85
N LYS A 261 -14.57 -13.33 7.65
CA LYS A 261 -14.94 -14.29 8.72
C LYS A 261 -13.92 -14.35 9.86
N ASN A 262 -12.63 -14.41 9.52
CA ASN A 262 -11.53 -14.57 10.48
C ASN A 262 -10.78 -13.25 10.67
N PHE A 263 -11.46 -12.25 11.25
CA PHE A 263 -10.96 -10.88 11.33
C PHE A 263 -10.70 -10.44 12.78
N VAL A 264 -9.55 -9.80 13.00
CA VAL A 264 -9.22 -9.14 14.28
C VAL A 264 -8.80 -7.70 14.01
N GLU A 265 -9.40 -6.75 14.72
CA GLU A 265 -8.97 -5.36 14.72
C GLU A 265 -8.17 -5.06 16.00
N GLU A 266 -7.03 -4.40 15.85
CA GLU A 266 -6.19 -3.94 16.95
C GLU A 266 -5.96 -2.43 16.79
N LYS A 267 -6.35 -1.63 17.78
CA LYS A 267 -6.15 -0.19 17.75
C LYS A 267 -4.79 0.16 18.36
N ILE A 268 -3.94 0.85 17.60
CA ILE A 268 -2.62 1.30 18.07
C ILE A 268 -2.56 2.84 18.06
N HIS A 269 -1.93 3.43 19.07
CA HIS A 269 -1.75 4.87 19.14
C HIS A 269 -0.85 5.36 18.00
N GLY A 270 -1.28 6.39 17.26
CA GLY A 270 -0.51 7.00 16.18
C GLY A 270 -1.39 7.59 15.07
N GLY A 271 -0.73 8.24 14.12
CA GLY A 271 -1.34 8.75 12.88
C GLY A 271 -1.45 7.66 11.80
N HIS A 272 -1.78 8.06 10.57
CA HIS A 272 -1.95 7.15 9.44
C HIS A 272 -0.68 6.35 9.08
N HIS A 273 0.49 6.93 9.36
CA HIS A 273 1.80 6.35 9.12
C HIS A 273 2.45 5.81 10.41
N LEU A 274 1.65 5.40 11.41
CA LEU A 274 2.15 4.93 12.71
C LEU A 274 3.25 3.87 12.64
N HIS A 275 3.28 3.05 11.57
CA HIS A 275 4.30 2.02 11.34
C HIS A 275 5.65 2.61 10.94
N LEU A 276 5.67 3.80 10.36
CA LEU A 276 6.87 4.55 9.98
C LEU A 276 7.24 5.63 11.04
N GLU A 277 6.46 5.75 12.10
CA GLU A 277 6.59 6.80 13.12
C GLU A 277 6.89 6.19 14.49
N SER A 278 6.58 6.91 15.57
CA SER A 278 6.69 6.43 16.95
C SER A 278 5.99 5.10 17.25
N GLY A 279 4.99 4.70 16.46
CA GLY A 279 4.26 3.43 16.61
C GLY A 279 4.97 2.20 16.03
N ALA A 280 6.12 2.34 15.36
CA ALA A 280 6.77 1.28 14.59
C ALA A 280 6.99 -0.02 15.37
N LYS A 281 7.49 0.06 16.61
CA LYS A 281 7.75 -1.13 17.45
C LYS A 281 6.47 -1.90 17.80
N ASN A 282 5.39 -1.18 18.10
CA ASN A 282 4.10 -1.79 18.43
C ASN A 282 3.48 -2.46 17.20
N VAL A 283 3.59 -1.80 16.04
CA VAL A 283 3.16 -2.38 14.76
C VAL A 283 3.97 -3.65 14.43
N ALA A 284 5.29 -3.61 14.58
CA ALA A 284 6.15 -4.77 14.32
C ALA A 284 5.83 -5.96 15.25
N SER A 285 5.51 -5.67 16.52
CA SER A 285 5.04 -6.69 17.47
C SER A 285 3.72 -7.32 17.00
N ALA A 286 2.74 -6.49 16.63
CA ALA A 286 1.45 -6.96 16.12
C ALA A 286 1.59 -7.79 14.82
N ILE A 287 2.52 -7.42 13.94
CA ILE A 287 2.89 -8.19 12.74
C ILE A 287 3.43 -9.56 13.12
N SER A 288 4.42 -9.60 14.00
CA SER A 288 5.06 -10.85 14.44
C SER A 288 4.05 -11.80 15.10
N GLN A 289 3.17 -11.27 15.95
CA GLN A 289 2.11 -12.04 16.60
C GLN A 289 1.07 -12.60 15.64
N HIS A 290 0.77 -11.91 14.55
CA HIS A 290 -0.23 -12.36 13.59
C HIS A 290 0.37 -13.34 12.59
N LEU A 291 1.47 -12.96 11.93
CA LEU A 291 2.07 -13.70 10.84
C LEU A 291 2.95 -14.86 11.31
N GLY A 292 3.57 -14.76 12.49
CA GLY A 292 4.44 -15.79 13.06
C GLY A 292 3.72 -17.02 13.64
N LYS A 293 2.39 -17.02 13.68
CA LYS A 293 1.61 -18.18 14.11
C LYS A 293 1.69 -19.29 13.05
N ILE A 294 2.36 -20.39 13.41
CA ILE A 294 2.29 -21.65 12.67
C ILE A 294 0.84 -22.16 12.77
N ILE A 295 0.16 -22.23 11.63
CA ILE A 295 -1.06 -23.03 11.42
C ILE A 295 -0.60 -24.40 10.98
#